data_AF-A0A0C2NS62-F1
#
_entry.id   AF-A0A0C2NS62-F1
#
_cell.length_a   1.000
_cell.length_b   1.000
_cell.length_c   1.000
_cell.angle_alpha   90.00
_cell.angle_beta   90.00
_cell.angle_gamma   90.00
#
_symmetry.space_group_name_H-M   'P 1'
#
loop_
_entity.id
_entity.type
_entity.pdbx_description
1 polymer ?
#
loop_
_entity_poly.entity_id
_entity_poly.type
_entity_poly.pdbx_seq_one_letter_code
_entity_poly.pdbx_strand_id
1 'polypeptide(L)'
;MSDEFGTQKDLFPIQTHLDAMGIQRMSLRYLFAEGVLSFDPDKVEHLSLTQVLELKVLKPLILVDARIEEIRSIVELIGLINVDAEGSHYFDWTNFLWAEVVQEDEPSEVCHRFIDNCEDKEELQELKDAIELRLKESL
;
A
#
# COMPACT_ATOMS: atom_id res chain seq x y z
N MET A 1 -25.11 -7.24 42.09
CA MET A 1 -25.28 -6.26 41.02
C MET A 1 -23.89 -5.95 40.51
N SER A 2 -23.42 -6.78 39.59
CA SER A 2 -22.15 -6.61 38.89
C SER A 2 -22.46 -5.77 37.66
N ASP A 3 -21.84 -4.60 37.57
CA ASP A 3 -22.06 -3.60 36.54
C ASP A 3 -21.90 -4.20 35.13
N GLU A 4 -23.02 -4.26 34.40
CA GLU A 4 -23.14 -4.65 32.99
C GLU A 4 -22.60 -3.56 32.04
N PHE A 5 -21.39 -3.08 32.29
CA PHE A 5 -20.64 -2.25 31.36
C PHE A 5 -19.24 -2.83 31.21
N GLY A 6 -19.17 -4.05 30.66
CA GLY A 6 -18.00 -4.49 29.90
C GLY A 6 -17.76 -3.44 28.82
N THR A 7 -16.86 -2.52 29.11
CA THR A 7 -16.69 -1.28 28.39
C THR A 7 -16.44 -1.58 26.92
N GLN A 8 -17.26 -0.98 26.07
CA GLN A 8 -17.15 -0.89 24.61
C GLN A 8 -15.76 -0.43 24.10
N LYS A 9 -14.86 -0.04 25.01
CA LYS A 9 -13.43 0.25 24.78
C LYS A 9 -12.62 -0.93 24.26
N ASP A 10 -13.02 -2.18 24.54
CA ASP A 10 -12.22 -3.35 24.14
C ASP A 10 -12.44 -3.80 22.70
N LEU A 11 -13.43 -3.26 21.99
CA LEU A 11 -13.72 -3.70 20.61
C LEU A 11 -12.92 -2.93 19.56
N PHE A 12 -12.50 -1.69 19.84
CA PHE A 12 -11.80 -0.82 18.89
C PHE A 12 -10.64 -0.08 19.56
N PRO A 13 -9.43 -0.67 19.53
CA PRO A 13 -8.27 -0.14 20.25
C PRO A 13 -7.93 1.32 19.90
N ILE A 14 -8.15 1.74 18.65
CA ILE A 14 -7.83 3.09 18.19
C ILE A 14 -8.96 4.12 18.37
N GLN A 15 -10.13 3.75 18.92
CA GLN A 15 -11.32 4.64 18.99
C GLN A 15 -11.01 5.98 19.66
N THR A 16 -10.27 5.96 20.78
CA THR A 16 -9.92 7.19 21.52
C THR A 16 -9.08 8.16 20.66
N HIS A 17 -8.22 7.64 19.79
CA HIS A 17 -7.42 8.45 18.88
C HIS A 17 -8.29 9.06 17.76
N LEU A 18 -9.24 8.28 17.23
CA LEU A 18 -10.18 8.76 16.21
C LEU A 18 -11.08 9.86 16.74
N ASP A 19 -11.57 9.71 17.98
CA ASP A 19 -12.38 10.72 18.66
C ASP A 19 -11.60 12.03 18.84
N ALA A 20 -10.31 11.95 19.24
CA ALA A 20 -9.44 13.11 19.35
C ALA A 20 -9.17 13.78 17.99
N MET A 21 -9.16 13.00 16.90
CA MET A 21 -9.05 13.52 15.54
C MET A 21 -10.38 14.02 14.98
N GLY A 22 -11.52 13.72 15.62
CA GLY A 22 -12.86 14.02 15.11
C GLY A 22 -13.23 13.20 13.87
N ILE A 23 -12.68 11.99 13.74
CA ILE A 23 -12.93 11.09 12.61
C ILE A 23 -13.88 9.99 13.06
N GLN A 24 -14.93 9.72 12.28
CA GLN A 24 -15.83 8.61 12.56
C GLN A 24 -15.22 7.29 12.09
N ARG A 25 -15.34 6.26 12.92
CA ARG A 25 -14.88 4.89 12.59
C ARG A 25 -15.47 4.36 11.29
N MET A 26 -16.75 4.64 11.02
CA MET A 26 -17.40 4.18 9.77
C MET A 26 -16.76 4.78 8.53
N SER A 27 -16.25 6.02 8.61
CA SER A 27 -15.51 6.64 7.52
C SER A 27 -14.23 5.87 7.20
N LEU A 28 -13.48 5.43 8.22
CA LEU A 28 -12.25 4.66 7.98
C LEU A 28 -12.51 3.29 7.38
N ARG A 29 -13.54 2.58 7.87
CA ARG A 29 -13.96 1.29 7.30
C ARG A 29 -14.33 1.43 5.84
N TYR A 30 -15.06 2.50 5.51
CA TYR A 30 -15.42 2.81 4.13
C TYR A 30 -14.18 3.09 3.28
N LEU A 31 -13.27 3.95 3.74
CA LEU A 31 -12.03 4.25 3.01
C LEU A 31 -11.13 3.01 2.83
N PHE A 32 -11.05 2.12 3.82
CA PHE A 32 -10.31 0.86 3.69
C PHE A 32 -10.95 -0.08 2.66
N ALA A 33 -12.28 -0.24 2.68
CA ALA A 33 -13.00 -1.05 1.70
C ALA A 33 -12.83 -0.52 0.27
N GLU A 34 -12.66 0.80 0.14
CA GLU A 34 -12.45 1.50 -1.14
C GLU A 34 -10.97 1.61 -1.53
N GLY A 35 -10.05 0.99 -0.78
CA GLY A 35 -8.61 0.98 -1.08
C GLY A 35 -7.87 2.29 -0.84
N VAL A 36 -8.53 3.27 -0.22
CA VAL A 36 -7.94 4.59 0.08
C VAL A 36 -7.09 4.56 1.36
N LEU A 37 -7.43 3.69 2.30
CA LEU A 37 -6.72 3.57 3.57
C LEU A 37 -5.76 2.38 3.53
N SER A 38 -4.50 2.60 3.91
CA SER A 38 -3.41 1.61 3.88
C SER A 38 -3.49 0.51 4.95
N PHE A 39 -4.48 0.59 5.85
CA PHE A 39 -4.60 -0.35 6.97
C PHE A 39 -6.04 -0.64 7.32
N ASP A 40 -6.28 -1.85 7.81
CA ASP A 40 -7.57 -2.28 8.33
C ASP A 40 -7.81 -1.66 9.72
N PRO A 41 -8.72 -0.68 9.86
CA PRO A 41 -8.94 0.01 11.13
C PRO A 41 -9.52 -0.91 12.22
N ASP A 42 -10.00 -2.09 11.85
CA ASP A 42 -10.56 -3.08 12.77
C ASP A 42 -9.48 -4.00 13.37
N LYS A 43 -8.30 -4.06 12.76
CA LYS A 43 -7.18 -4.95 13.17
C LYS A 43 -6.03 -4.23 13.86
N VAL A 44 -6.03 -2.90 13.85
CA VAL A 44 -4.94 -2.10 14.40
C VAL A 44 -5.15 -1.85 15.89
N GLU A 45 -4.19 -2.27 16.71
CA GLU A 45 -4.17 -1.98 18.15
C GLU A 45 -3.69 -0.54 18.43
N HIS A 46 -2.67 -0.10 17.71
CA HIS A 46 -2.04 1.21 17.86
C HIS A 46 -1.68 1.82 16.50
N LEU A 47 -1.92 3.13 16.33
CA LEU A 47 -1.57 3.81 15.08
C LEU A 47 -0.06 4.06 15.01
N SER A 48 0.56 3.61 13.93
CA SER A 48 1.94 3.99 13.60
C SER A 48 2.02 5.46 13.18
N LEU A 49 3.23 6.03 13.17
CA LEU A 49 3.44 7.41 12.70
C LEU A 49 2.91 7.61 11.27
N THR A 50 3.16 6.64 10.39
CA THR A 50 2.70 6.65 9.00
C THR A 50 1.17 6.71 8.90
N GLN A 51 0.48 5.86 9.68
CA GLN A 51 -0.99 5.83 9.72
C GLN A 51 -1.56 7.13 10.29
N VAL A 52 -0.92 7.73 11.30
CA VAL A 52 -1.32 9.05 11.82
C VAL A 52 -1.17 10.14 10.75
N LEU A 53 -0.10 10.11 9.94
CA LEU A 53 0.11 11.06 8.87
C LEU A 53 -0.91 10.88 7.74
N GLU A 54 -1.17 9.64 7.33
CA GLU A 54 -2.21 9.29 6.36
C GLU A 54 -3.58 9.83 6.81
N LEU A 55 -3.99 9.56 8.05
CA LEU A 55 -5.24 10.08 8.62
C LEU A 55 -5.28 11.61 8.64
N LYS A 56 -4.15 12.29 8.89
CA LYS A 56 -4.09 13.77 8.85
C LYS A 56 -4.29 14.32 7.44
N VAL A 57 -3.82 13.61 6.41
CA VAL A 57 -4.03 13.99 5.00
C VAL A 57 -5.48 13.73 4.59
N LEU A 58 -6.06 12.60 4.99
CA LEU A 58 -7.43 12.22 4.62
C LEU A 58 -8.50 12.99 5.42
N LYS A 59 -8.20 13.39 6.66
CA LYS A 59 -9.15 14.04 7.57
C LYS A 59 -9.91 15.22 6.94
N PRO A 60 -9.27 16.21 6.29
CA PRO A 60 -9.99 17.31 5.65
C PRO A 60 -11.03 16.83 4.64
N LEU A 61 -10.71 15.78 3.87
CA LEU A 61 -11.59 15.21 2.85
C LEU A 61 -12.79 14.49 3.49
N ILE A 62 -12.55 13.76 4.58
CA ILE A 62 -13.60 13.11 5.39
C ILE A 62 -14.55 14.17 5.98
N LEU A 63 -14.01 15.28 6.50
CA LEU A 63 -14.81 16.31 7.17
C LEU A 63 -15.70 17.12 6.23
N VAL A 64 -15.30 17.26 4.96
CA VAL A 64 -16.13 17.92 3.93
C VAL A 64 -17.09 16.94 3.23
N ASP A 65 -17.13 15.68 3.68
CA ASP A 65 -17.95 14.61 3.07
C ASP A 65 -17.68 14.48 1.56
N ALA A 66 -16.38 14.54 1.18
CA ALA A 66 -15.96 14.41 -0.21
C ALA A 66 -16.39 13.05 -0.77
N ARG A 67 -16.77 13.02 -2.05
CA ARG A 67 -17.16 11.77 -2.71
C ARG A 67 -15.93 10.88 -2.86
N ILE A 68 -16.14 9.56 -2.79
CA ILE A 68 -15.01 8.61 -2.80
C ILE A 68 -14.14 8.74 -4.06
N GLU A 69 -14.75 9.04 -5.21
CA GLU A 69 -14.03 9.22 -6.47
C GLU A 69 -13.12 10.46 -6.44
N GLU A 70 -13.54 11.51 -5.73
CA GLU A 70 -12.75 12.73 -5.53
C GLU A 70 -11.59 12.47 -4.59
N ILE A 71 -11.85 11.73 -3.49
CA ILE A 71 -10.80 11.31 -2.55
C ILE A 71 -9.76 10.46 -3.26
N ARG A 72 -10.19 9.45 -4.03
CA ARG A 72 -9.32 8.58 -4.83
C ARG A 72 -8.46 9.36 -5.81
N SER A 73 -9.07 10.27 -6.57
CA SER A 73 -8.34 11.12 -7.52
C SER A 73 -7.27 11.97 -6.84
N ILE A 74 -7.56 12.50 -5.64
CA ILE A 74 -6.60 13.28 -4.85
C ILE A 74 -5.48 12.39 -4.31
N VAL A 75 -5.83 11.22 -3.78
CA VAL A 75 -4.89 10.23 -3.21
C VAL A 75 -3.92 9.72 -4.28
N GLU A 76 -4.43 9.38 -5.46
CA GLU A 76 -3.62 9.03 -6.63
C GLU A 76 -2.68 10.17 -7.03
N LEU A 77 -3.18 11.42 -7.08
CA LEU A 77 -2.40 12.58 -7.49
C LEU A 77 -1.27 12.92 -6.52
N ILE A 78 -1.50 12.78 -5.22
CA ILE A 78 -0.47 13.04 -4.20
C ILE A 78 0.42 11.83 -3.93
N GLY A 79 0.13 10.68 -4.54
CA GLY A 79 0.84 9.42 -4.30
C GLY A 79 0.73 8.96 -2.85
N LEU A 80 -0.40 9.22 -2.18
CA LEU A 80 -0.60 8.77 -0.81
C LEU A 80 -0.73 7.25 -0.84
N ILE A 81 0.29 6.60 -0.31
CA ILE A 81 0.34 5.23 0.21
C ILE A 81 -0.76 4.31 -0.34
N ASN A 82 -0.53 3.78 -1.55
CA ASN A 82 -1.26 2.64 -2.07
C ASN A 82 -0.62 1.32 -1.64
N VAL A 83 0.15 1.33 -0.55
CA VAL A 83 0.91 0.17 -0.05
C VAL A 83 0.54 -0.04 1.40
N ASP A 84 0.30 -1.26 1.86
CA ASP A 84 -0.02 -1.51 3.26
C ASP A 84 1.11 -1.01 4.18
N ALA A 85 0.80 -0.88 5.47
CA ALA A 85 1.76 -0.37 6.45
C ALA A 85 3.08 -1.18 6.52
N GLU A 86 3.09 -2.42 6.01
CA GLU A 86 4.23 -3.34 5.99
C GLU A 86 5.00 -3.30 4.67
N GLY A 87 4.52 -2.59 3.65
CA GLY A 87 5.16 -2.54 2.34
C GLY A 87 4.92 -3.79 1.48
N SER A 88 4.06 -4.71 1.93
CA SER A 88 3.92 -6.07 1.38
C SER A 88 2.82 -6.17 0.34
N HIS A 89 1.80 -5.33 0.42
CA HIS A 89 0.68 -5.31 -0.53
C HIS A 89 0.44 -3.90 -1.05
N TYR A 90 0.07 -3.77 -2.33
CA TYR A 90 -0.45 -2.54 -2.89
C TYR A 90 -1.90 -2.68 -3.32
N PHE A 91 -2.65 -1.57 -3.36
CA PHE A 91 -4.01 -1.57 -3.89
C PHE A 91 -4.00 -1.37 -5.41
N ASP A 92 -4.43 -2.39 -6.16
CA ASP A 92 -4.61 -2.33 -7.61
C ASP A 92 -5.97 -1.71 -7.95
N TRP A 93 -5.93 -0.43 -8.34
CA TRP A 93 -7.10 0.36 -8.73
C TRP A 93 -7.78 -0.13 -10.02
N THR A 94 -7.09 -0.90 -10.85
CA THR A 94 -7.67 -1.47 -12.08
C THR A 94 -8.67 -2.57 -11.73
N ASN A 95 -8.31 -3.38 -10.73
CA ASN A 95 -9.06 -4.59 -10.34
C ASN A 95 -9.77 -4.44 -8.98
N PHE A 96 -9.61 -3.29 -8.31
CA PHE A 96 -10.18 -2.97 -7.00
C PHE A 96 -9.86 -4.01 -5.92
N LEU A 97 -8.58 -4.41 -5.84
CA LEU A 97 -8.13 -5.44 -4.91
C LEU A 97 -6.71 -5.17 -4.39
N TRP A 98 -6.42 -5.67 -3.19
CA TRP A 98 -5.06 -5.70 -2.64
C TRP A 98 -4.26 -6.83 -3.30
N ALA A 99 -3.07 -6.49 -3.82
CA ALA A 99 -2.13 -7.39 -4.49
C ALA A 99 -0.76 -7.34 -3.81
N GLU A 100 0.01 -8.42 -3.81
CA GLU A 100 1.37 -8.43 -3.23
C GLU A 100 2.35 -7.55 -4.05
N VAL A 101 3.21 -6.78 -3.36
CA VAL A 101 4.15 -5.81 -3.96
C VAL A 101 5.30 -6.51 -4.68
N VAL A 102 5.70 -7.71 -4.25
CA VAL A 102 6.85 -8.43 -4.81
C VAL A 102 6.62 -9.94 -4.76
N GLN A 103 6.49 -10.59 -5.93
CA GLN A 103 7.16 -11.87 -6.11
C GLN A 103 8.63 -11.54 -6.33
N GLU A 104 9.53 -12.00 -5.45
CA GLU A 104 10.96 -11.89 -5.70
C GLU A 104 11.26 -12.80 -6.89
N ASP A 105 11.12 -12.26 -8.10
CA ASP A 105 11.56 -12.98 -9.29
C ASP A 105 13.06 -13.20 -9.15
N GLU A 106 13.49 -14.47 -9.22
CA GLU A 106 14.90 -14.82 -9.20
C GLU A 106 15.65 -13.93 -10.22
N PRO A 107 16.82 -13.36 -9.89
CA PRO A 107 17.55 -12.49 -10.82
C PRO A 107 17.76 -13.13 -12.21
N SER A 108 17.83 -14.47 -12.27
CA SER A 108 17.86 -15.23 -13.52
C SER A 108 16.56 -15.10 -14.33
N GLU A 109 15.39 -15.13 -13.70
CA GLU A 109 14.08 -15.03 -14.35
C GLU A 109 13.82 -13.63 -14.90
N VAL A 110 14.29 -12.59 -14.20
CA VAL A 110 14.29 -11.22 -14.71
C VAL A 110 15.19 -11.10 -15.95
N CYS A 111 16.41 -11.63 -15.87
CA CYS A 111 17.34 -11.63 -17.01
C CYS A 111 16.78 -12.41 -18.21
N HIS A 112 16.17 -13.58 -17.99
CA HIS A 112 15.58 -14.38 -19.07
C HIS A 112 14.42 -13.66 -19.75
N ARG A 113 13.49 -13.06 -18.98
CA ARG A 113 12.40 -12.27 -19.57
C ARG A 113 12.90 -11.05 -20.33
N PHE A 114 13.95 -10.39 -19.84
CA PHE A 114 14.56 -9.26 -20.56
C PHE A 114 15.17 -9.70 -21.89
N ILE A 115 15.90 -10.82 -21.89
CA ILE A 115 16.50 -11.42 -23.08
C ILE A 115 15.42 -11.83 -24.10
N ASP A 116 14.34 -12.48 -23.64
CA ASP A 116 13.29 -13.02 -24.51
C ASP A 116 12.44 -11.92 -25.17
N ASN A 117 12.30 -10.77 -24.51
CA ASN A 117 11.49 -9.64 -24.98
C ASN A 117 12.31 -8.50 -25.61
N CYS A 118 13.63 -8.67 -25.75
CA CYS A 118 14.47 -7.65 -26.37
C CYS A 118 14.24 -7.64 -27.89
N GLU A 119 13.69 -6.55 -28.42
CA GLU A 119 13.45 -6.38 -29.85
C GLU A 119 14.76 -6.16 -30.63
N ASP A 120 15.78 -5.58 -29.98
CA ASP A 120 17.10 -5.32 -30.56
C ASP A 120 18.07 -6.47 -30.28
N LYS A 121 18.20 -7.36 -31.26
CA LYS A 121 19.06 -8.55 -31.17
C LYS A 121 20.55 -8.23 -31.29
N GLU A 122 20.93 -7.09 -31.86
CA GLU A 122 22.34 -6.71 -31.98
C GLU A 122 22.88 -6.20 -30.64
N GLU A 123 22.16 -5.28 -29.98
CA GLU A 123 22.55 -4.76 -28.67
C GLU A 123 22.57 -5.87 -27.59
N LEU A 124 21.62 -6.81 -27.66
CA LEU A 124 21.59 -7.98 -26.79
C LEU A 124 22.82 -8.88 -26.98
N GLN A 125 23.30 -9.04 -28.21
CA GLN A 125 24.48 -9.86 -28.49
C GLN A 125 25.77 -9.18 -28.00
N GLU A 126 25.89 -7.86 -28.18
CA GLU A 126 27.01 -7.09 -27.63
C GLU A 126 27.08 -7.19 -26.10
N LEU A 127 25.92 -7.15 -25.43
CA LEU A 127 25.84 -7.33 -23.98
C LEU A 127 26.28 -8.73 -23.54
N LYS A 128 25.86 -9.78 -24.24
CA LYS A 128 26.27 -11.17 -23.98
C LYS A 128 27.78 -11.34 -24.13
N ASP A 129 28.34 -10.79 -25.21
CA ASP A 129 29.77 -10.88 -25.50
C ASP A 129 30.60 -10.13 -24.43
N ALA A 130 30.13 -8.97 -23.96
CA ALA A 130 30.76 -8.21 -22.90
C ALA A 130 30.75 -8.93 -21.54
N ILE A 131 29.65 -9.63 -21.22
CA ILE A 131 29.54 -10.45 -20.00
C ILE A 131 30.48 -11.64 -20.06
N GLU A 132 30.53 -12.37 -21.17
CA GLU A 132 31.46 -13.49 -21.36
C GLU A 132 32.92 -13.06 -21.25
N LEU A 133 33.28 -11.90 -21.81
CA LEU A 133 34.62 -11.35 -21.73
C LEU A 133 35.02 -11.10 -20.28
N ARG A 134 34.18 -10.43 -19.48
CA ARG A 134 34.43 -10.18 -18.05
C ARG A 134 34.52 -11.47 -17.23
N LEU A 135 33.72 -12.47 -17.53
CA LEU A 135 33.76 -13.77 -16.84
C LEU A 135 35.08 -14.51 -17.14
N LYS A 136 35.59 -14.42 -18.37
CA LYS A 136 36.88 -14.98 -18.76
C LYS A 136 38.06 -14.24 -18.12
N GLU A 137 37.95 -12.93 -17.89
CA GLU A 137 38.97 -12.10 -17.22
C GLU A 137 38.99 -12.28 -15.69
N SER A 138 37.91 -12.81 -15.11
CA SER A 138 37.78 -13.04 -13.66
C SER A 138 38.23 -14.44 -13.20
N LEU A 139 38.71 -15.27 -14.14
CA LEU A 139 39.26 -16.62 -13.94
C LEU A 139 40.79 -16.61 -14.11
#